data_AF-A0A3D5E734-F1
#
_entry.id   AF-A0A3D5E734-F1
#
_cell.length_a   1.000
_cell.length_b   1.000
_cell.length_c   1.000
_cell.angle_alpha   90.00
_cell.angle_beta   90.00
_cell.angle_gamma   90.00
#
_symmetry.space_group_name_H-M   'P 1'
#
loop_
_entity.id
_entity.type
_entity.pdbx_description
1 polymer ?
#
loop_
_entity_poly.entity_id
_entity_poly.type
_entity_poly.pdbx_seq_one_letter_code
_entity_poly.pdbx_strand_id
1 'polypeptide(L)'
;MRSTGRPATFSCDNTTRTPSRSPCLGRPNTTSSHGRTRRTGASHGTGRGSLGERSPTPEPAFTRLATRPDSSELSRGFARHDSTYRPTSYNRNNRRRRASGGSSRSRGERNSRDGRPCRRSLLGGEGIPRSLPTGTTFFGASCVSKSNLLIPGTLDAITDVRGIRVGHWTSRRQATGCTVILCESCTAGAVAIQGGAPATHETDALAGENLVRRCHAVVLTGGSAFGLASTTGVAHWLAAQGVGIETKGGPVPIVVGAGLFDLNTGPHAFPGAEEGERAAKRATSGKIPQGSVGAGTGATVAKLLGMEQRLKGGVGTASLVGPQGIVVGALAVTNAVGNIMNPEDGSMVAGPRGGEPGEMRTPEQAVVEQNESAASLRENTTLVCIATNAAIEHVGVQRLAVNGHDGLARSIVPSHTLGDGDTVFALTTGALSMESDDLTTLGVMAMLTVERAVVRSVNLAEGLAGVPSAKEWGSD
;
A
#
# COMPACT_ATOMS: atom_id res chain seq x y z
N MET A 1 5.52 -73.97 -28.28
CA MET A 1 4.72 -73.12 -29.19
C MET A 1 4.80 -71.69 -28.65
N ARG A 2 5.27 -70.69 -29.43
CA ARG A 2 4.48 -69.72 -30.23
C ARG A 2 3.45 -68.93 -29.39
N SER A 3 3.27 -67.60 -29.50
CA SER A 3 4.00 -66.45 -30.12
C SER A 3 3.16 -65.17 -29.80
N THR A 4 3.59 -63.90 -29.78
CA THR A 4 4.79 -63.14 -30.22
C THR A 4 4.90 -61.87 -29.30
N GLY A 5 5.77 -60.86 -29.42
CA GLY A 5 6.85 -60.48 -30.36
C GLY A 5 7.67 -59.29 -29.81
N ARG A 6 8.73 -58.86 -30.52
CA ARG A 6 9.76 -57.92 -29.99
C ARG A 6 9.38 -56.42 -30.06
N PRO A 7 9.97 -55.56 -29.20
CA PRO A 7 9.96 -54.10 -29.39
C PRO A 7 10.90 -53.65 -30.51
N ALA A 8 10.72 -52.42 -31.00
CA ALA A 8 11.57 -51.80 -32.02
C ALA A 8 12.59 -50.84 -31.40
N THR A 9 13.87 -51.06 -31.67
CA THR A 9 14.98 -50.13 -31.43
C THR A 9 15.34 -49.39 -32.72
N PHE A 10 15.74 -48.12 -32.61
CA PHE A 10 16.48 -47.44 -33.68
C PHE A 10 17.80 -46.89 -33.13
N SER A 11 18.83 -46.85 -33.98
CA SER A 11 20.22 -46.51 -33.64
C SER A 11 20.87 -45.69 -34.76
N CYS A 12 22.04 -45.13 -34.47
CA CYS A 12 22.99 -44.33 -35.29
C CYS A 12 22.97 -44.61 -36.82
N ASP A 13 23.13 -43.62 -37.70
CA ASP A 13 24.37 -42.83 -37.95
C ASP A 13 24.05 -41.42 -38.54
N ASN A 14 24.87 -40.34 -38.48
CA ASN A 14 26.32 -40.12 -38.33
C ASN A 14 27.16 -40.04 -39.65
N THR A 15 27.18 -38.87 -40.29
CA THR A 15 28.14 -38.53 -41.38
C THR A 15 28.67 -37.08 -41.34
N THR A 16 29.84 -36.92 -40.71
CA THR A 16 30.98 -36.09 -41.15
C THR A 16 30.78 -34.80 -41.97
N ARG A 17 31.26 -33.65 -41.45
CA ARG A 17 32.17 -32.74 -42.19
C ARG A 17 32.86 -31.67 -41.32
N THR A 18 34.16 -31.50 -41.53
CA THR A 18 35.07 -30.43 -41.02
C THR A 18 36.23 -30.27 -42.04
N PRO A 19 37.21 -29.36 -41.88
CA PRO A 19 37.07 -27.90 -41.79
C PRO A 19 38.03 -27.13 -42.76
N SER A 20 37.82 -25.83 -42.92
CA SER A 20 38.76 -24.87 -43.54
C SER A 20 38.58 -23.48 -42.89
N ARG A 21 39.54 -22.58 -42.62
CA ARG A 21 40.88 -22.21 -43.16
C ARG A 21 40.87 -21.53 -44.55
N SER A 22 41.52 -20.38 -44.81
CA SER A 22 42.11 -19.35 -43.90
C SER A 22 42.05 -17.91 -44.53
N PRO A 23 43.13 -17.16 -44.87
CA PRO A 23 43.32 -15.80 -44.31
C PRO A 23 43.62 -14.65 -45.30
N CYS A 24 43.64 -13.40 -44.80
CA CYS A 24 44.51 -12.25 -45.19
C CYS A 24 44.42 -11.20 -44.07
N LEU A 25 45.46 -10.52 -43.55
CA LEU A 25 46.53 -9.68 -44.16
C LEU A 25 46.02 -8.30 -44.64
N GLY A 26 46.58 -7.17 -44.19
CA GLY A 26 47.72 -7.02 -43.26
C GLY A 26 48.07 -5.62 -42.76
N ARG A 27 49.29 -5.52 -42.20
CA ARG A 27 50.03 -4.34 -41.69
C ARG A 27 50.73 -3.58 -42.86
N PRO A 28 51.36 -2.37 -42.73
CA PRO A 28 52.33 -2.04 -41.65
C PRO A 28 52.58 -0.55 -41.24
N ASN A 29 53.41 -0.39 -40.19
CA ASN A 29 54.34 0.73 -39.88
C ASN A 29 53.79 2.16 -39.63
N THR A 30 54.38 3.03 -38.80
CA THR A 30 55.37 2.98 -37.67
C THR A 30 55.06 4.23 -36.77
N THR A 31 55.85 4.87 -35.87
CA THR A 31 57.28 4.84 -35.48
C THR A 31 57.45 5.45 -34.07
N SER A 32 58.44 4.98 -33.27
CA SER A 32 59.10 5.69 -32.14
C SER A 32 58.25 6.18 -30.93
N SER A 33 58.78 6.38 -29.71
CA SER A 33 60.09 6.05 -29.11
C SER A 33 60.10 6.23 -27.58
N HIS A 34 60.76 5.29 -26.87
CA HIS A 34 61.45 5.47 -25.56
C HIS A 34 60.60 5.90 -24.32
N GLY A 35 61.02 5.62 -23.08
CA GLY A 35 62.28 5.03 -22.59
C GLY A 35 62.11 3.99 -21.47
N ARG A 36 63.24 3.45 -20.98
CA ARG A 36 63.33 2.40 -19.94
C ARG A 36 64.01 2.92 -18.67
N THR A 37 63.54 2.44 -17.51
CA THR A 37 64.34 1.87 -16.39
C THR A 37 63.33 1.14 -15.46
N ARG A 38 63.43 -0.12 -14.99
CA ARG A 38 64.53 -0.96 -14.44
C ARG A 38 65.16 -0.36 -13.16
N ARG A 39 65.32 -1.10 -12.04
CA ARG A 39 65.21 -2.56 -11.79
C ARG A 39 65.21 -2.87 -10.27
N THR A 40 64.68 -4.05 -9.86
CA THR A 40 65.00 -4.84 -8.63
C THR A 40 64.81 -4.20 -7.22
N GLY A 41 64.46 -4.94 -6.16
CA GLY A 41 64.18 -6.38 -6.07
C GLY A 41 63.79 -6.88 -4.65
N ALA A 42 63.76 -8.22 -4.53
CA ALA A 42 63.55 -9.10 -3.36
C ALA A 42 64.38 -8.76 -2.08
N SER A 43 64.13 -9.30 -0.86
CA SER A 43 63.25 -10.40 -0.36
C SER A 43 63.06 -10.38 1.17
N HIS A 44 62.07 -11.15 1.66
CA HIS A 44 61.93 -11.86 2.96
C HIS A 44 62.69 -11.44 4.24
N GLY A 45 61.97 -11.44 5.37
CA GLY A 45 62.52 -11.59 6.72
C GLY A 45 61.43 -11.80 7.78
N THR A 46 61.59 -12.74 8.70
CA THR A 46 60.64 -13.07 9.79
C THR A 46 61.24 -12.80 11.18
N GLY A 47 60.42 -12.49 12.18
CA GLY A 47 60.86 -12.28 13.56
C GLY A 47 59.70 -12.24 14.57
N ARG A 48 59.95 -12.62 15.83
CA ARG A 48 58.95 -12.68 16.93
C ARG A 48 59.50 -12.04 18.21
N GLY A 49 58.58 -11.45 19.00
CA GLY A 49 58.74 -11.07 20.40
C GLY A 49 59.25 -9.64 20.65
N SER A 50 59.13 -9.07 21.86
CA SER A 50 58.24 -9.38 23.01
C SER A 50 58.52 -8.42 24.18
N LEU A 51 57.46 -7.89 24.82
CA LEU A 51 57.45 -7.18 26.12
C LEU A 51 58.16 -5.80 26.17
N GLY A 52 57.63 -4.91 27.03
CA GLY A 52 58.20 -3.57 27.33
C GLY A 52 57.12 -2.53 27.67
N GLU A 53 57.07 -2.05 28.91
CA GLU A 53 56.09 -1.05 29.38
C GLU A 53 56.61 0.39 29.32
N ARG A 54 55.73 1.36 28.99
CA ARG A 54 55.35 2.55 29.82
C ARG A 54 54.82 3.74 29.00
N SER A 55 53.78 4.37 29.55
CA SER A 55 53.05 5.56 29.05
C SER A 55 53.57 6.85 29.76
N PRO A 56 52.94 8.05 29.66
CA PRO A 56 51.87 8.51 28.75
C PRO A 56 52.11 9.92 28.12
N THR A 57 51.23 10.32 27.18
CA THR A 57 50.94 11.73 26.82
C THR A 57 49.44 11.85 26.42
N PRO A 58 48.81 13.04 26.52
CA PRO A 58 47.42 13.12 27.04
C PRO A 58 46.30 13.40 26.02
N GLU A 59 45.06 13.15 26.45
CA GLU A 59 43.83 13.71 25.88
C GLU A 59 43.56 15.16 26.36
N PRO A 60 42.85 15.99 25.58
CA PRO A 60 42.31 17.26 26.04
C PRO A 60 40.90 17.08 26.67
N ALA A 61 40.76 17.42 27.95
CA ALA A 61 39.46 17.48 28.61
C ALA A 61 38.70 18.77 28.24
N PHE A 62 37.36 18.71 28.21
CA PHE A 62 36.50 19.90 28.29
C PHE A 62 35.40 19.70 29.34
N THR A 63 35.27 20.70 30.22
CA THR A 63 34.55 20.59 31.49
C THR A 63 33.08 20.98 31.36
N ARG A 64 32.19 20.29 32.08
CA ARG A 64 30.80 20.74 32.27
C ARG A 64 30.75 22.00 33.14
N LEU A 65 29.99 23.00 32.73
CA LEU A 65 29.38 23.99 33.61
C LEU A 65 28.02 24.37 33.04
N ALA A 66 27.03 24.59 33.91
CA ALA A 66 25.64 24.75 33.52
C ALA A 66 24.97 25.88 34.31
N THR A 67 24.18 26.70 33.61
CA THR A 67 23.12 27.54 34.17
C THR A 67 22.12 27.88 33.06
N ARG A 68 20.82 27.84 33.36
CA ARG A 68 19.79 28.52 32.57
C ARG A 68 19.80 30.03 32.89
N PRO A 69 19.23 30.87 32.02
CA PRO A 69 18.37 31.98 32.45
C PRO A 69 16.90 31.66 32.12
N ASP A 70 15.98 32.29 32.87
CA ASP A 70 14.54 32.28 32.59
C ASP A 70 14.12 33.55 31.85
N SER A 71 12.85 33.61 31.48
CA SER A 71 12.17 34.66 30.74
C SER A 71 12.00 35.98 31.51
N SER A 72 12.29 37.11 30.86
CA SER A 72 11.46 38.33 30.86
C SER A 72 12.09 39.44 30.01
N GLU A 73 11.24 40.38 29.57
CA GLU A 73 11.51 41.70 28.99
C GLU A 73 12.76 41.94 28.11
N LEU A 74 12.55 42.18 26.82
CA LEU A 74 13.21 43.32 26.13
C LEU A 74 12.37 43.81 24.94
N SER A 75 11.59 44.87 25.15
CA SER A 75 10.85 45.55 24.09
C SER A 75 11.58 46.81 23.62
N ARG A 76 12.03 46.85 22.35
CA ARG A 76 11.86 47.98 21.41
C ARG A 76 12.66 47.82 20.11
N GLY A 77 11.91 47.75 19.00
CA GLY A 77 12.26 48.37 17.71
C GLY A 77 13.35 47.74 16.84
N PHE A 78 12.96 47.32 15.64
CA PHE A 78 13.44 47.97 14.41
C PHE A 78 12.36 47.91 13.31
N ALA A 79 12.63 48.49 12.13
CA ALA A 79 11.60 48.95 11.19
C ALA A 79 10.81 47.83 10.47
N ARG A 80 9.56 48.16 10.10
CA ARG A 80 8.75 47.36 9.17
C ARG A 80 9.19 47.63 7.73
N HIS A 81 9.23 46.58 6.91
CA HIS A 81 9.00 46.70 5.46
C HIS A 81 7.65 46.08 5.14
N ASP A 82 6.82 46.79 4.39
CA ASP A 82 5.46 46.39 4.04
C ASP A 82 5.41 45.98 2.57
N SER A 83 4.83 44.82 2.27
CA SER A 83 4.66 44.29 0.91
C SER A 83 3.26 43.70 0.75
N THR A 84 2.29 44.57 0.43
CA THR A 84 0.88 44.19 0.31
C THR A 84 0.57 43.60 -1.06
N TYR A 85 0.20 42.31 -1.09
CA TYR A 85 -0.43 41.68 -2.26
C TYR A 85 -1.95 41.68 -2.08
N ARG A 86 -2.69 42.28 -3.02
CA ARG A 86 -4.16 42.30 -3.04
C ARG A 86 -4.70 41.52 -4.24
N PRO A 87 -5.74 40.68 -4.09
CA PRO A 87 -6.44 40.06 -5.21
C PRO A 87 -7.25 41.11 -5.99
N THR A 88 -7.39 40.90 -7.30
CA THR A 88 -8.10 41.80 -8.21
C THR A 88 -9.62 41.57 -8.22
N SER A 89 -10.39 42.62 -7.97
CA SER A 89 -11.85 42.60 -8.06
C SER A 89 -12.32 42.74 -9.51
N TYR A 90 -13.10 41.78 -10.03
CA TYR A 90 -13.68 41.89 -11.37
C TYR A 90 -14.88 42.86 -11.41
N ASN A 91 -15.05 43.53 -12.55
CA ASN A 91 -15.83 44.77 -12.64
C ASN A 91 -17.33 44.55 -12.96
N ARG A 92 -18.19 45.51 -12.59
CA ARG A 92 -19.65 45.44 -12.67
C ARG A 92 -20.23 46.69 -13.33
N ASN A 93 -20.77 46.57 -14.55
CA ASN A 93 -21.88 47.43 -15.05
C ASN A 93 -22.33 47.09 -16.49
N ASN A 94 -23.62 46.76 -16.69
CA ASN A 94 -24.53 47.68 -17.40
C ASN A 94 -26.04 47.29 -17.37
N ARG A 95 -26.86 48.29 -16.98
CA ARG A 95 -28.20 48.67 -17.51
C ARG A 95 -29.34 47.64 -17.74
N ARG A 96 -30.24 47.61 -16.74
CA ARG A 96 -31.69 47.97 -16.80
C ARG A 96 -32.60 47.46 -17.95
N ARG A 97 -33.64 46.69 -17.58
CA ARG A 97 -35.11 46.99 -17.66
C ARG A 97 -35.85 45.95 -16.78
N ARG A 98 -36.68 46.32 -15.78
CA ARG A 98 -38.17 46.47 -15.81
C ARG A 98 -38.88 45.33 -16.58
N ALA A 99 -39.91 44.63 -16.08
CA ALA A 99 -40.62 44.47 -14.78
C ALA A 99 -41.53 43.18 -14.91
N SER A 100 -42.41 42.65 -14.04
CA SER A 100 -42.97 42.81 -12.66
C SER A 100 -43.83 41.52 -12.40
N GLY A 101 -44.49 41.17 -11.28
CA GLY A 101 -44.75 41.76 -9.94
C GLY A 101 -45.85 40.93 -9.21
N GLY A 102 -46.05 41.09 -7.89
CA GLY A 102 -46.85 40.16 -7.03
C GLY A 102 -45.99 39.00 -6.49
N SER A 103 -46.04 38.52 -5.24
CA SER A 103 -47.15 38.20 -4.29
C SER A 103 -47.96 36.95 -4.71
N SER A 104 -48.38 36.03 -3.81
CA SER A 104 -48.38 36.07 -2.33
C SER A 104 -48.11 34.69 -1.66
N ARG A 105 -48.71 34.40 -0.49
CA ARG A 105 -48.24 33.44 0.54
C ARG A 105 -48.91 32.06 0.53
N SER A 106 -48.18 31.10 1.13
CA SER A 106 -48.64 30.06 2.09
C SER A 106 -49.49 28.85 1.66
N ARG A 107 -49.22 27.73 2.37
CA ARG A 107 -50.11 26.64 2.87
C ARG A 107 -51.56 26.64 2.32
N GLY A 108 -52.13 25.56 1.77
CA GLY A 108 -51.68 24.16 1.68
C GLY A 108 -52.47 23.25 2.62
N GLU A 109 -53.46 22.52 2.08
CA GLU A 109 -54.14 21.40 2.74
C GLU A 109 -54.78 20.45 1.71
N ARG A 110 -55.51 19.41 2.15
CA ARG A 110 -55.87 18.22 1.36
C ARG A 110 -57.32 18.26 0.88
N ASN A 111 -57.62 17.68 -0.30
CA ASN A 111 -58.81 16.83 -0.42
C ASN A 111 -58.69 15.77 -1.53
N SER A 112 -59.76 15.00 -1.80
CA SER A 112 -59.65 13.61 -2.28
C SER A 112 -60.69 13.17 -3.32
N ARG A 113 -60.38 12.03 -3.99
CA ARG A 113 -61.24 11.13 -4.79
C ARG A 113 -61.69 11.58 -6.20
N ASP A 114 -61.35 10.76 -7.20
CA ASP A 114 -62.26 9.98 -8.08
C ASP A 114 -61.42 9.22 -9.14
N GLY A 115 -61.82 8.08 -9.75
CA GLY A 115 -62.99 7.21 -9.56
C GLY A 115 -62.86 5.88 -10.36
N ARG A 116 -63.70 4.87 -10.05
CA ARG A 116 -63.91 3.59 -10.81
C ARG A 116 -65.35 3.09 -10.52
N PRO A 117 -66.12 2.53 -11.49
CA PRO A 117 -66.09 1.09 -11.87
C PRO A 117 -66.31 0.86 -13.40
N CYS A 118 -66.31 -0.34 -14.03
CA CYS A 118 -67.06 -1.62 -13.88
C CYS A 118 -66.26 -2.81 -14.51
N ARG A 119 -66.35 -4.10 -14.10
CA ARG A 119 -67.43 -5.14 -14.22
C ARG A 119 -67.83 -5.43 -15.69
N ARG A 120 -68.07 -6.68 -16.18
CA ARG A 120 -68.26 -8.08 -15.66
C ARG A 120 -68.05 -9.07 -16.87
N SER A 121 -68.05 -10.43 -16.86
CA SER A 121 -67.98 -11.54 -15.88
C SER A 121 -67.83 -12.95 -16.53
N LEU A 122 -67.03 -13.84 -15.91
CA LEU A 122 -67.24 -15.30 -15.67
C LEU A 122 -67.53 -16.34 -16.78
N LEU A 123 -66.69 -17.40 -16.83
CA LEU A 123 -66.97 -18.85 -16.98
C LEU A 123 -65.62 -19.63 -16.86
N GLY A 124 -65.51 -20.93 -16.54
CA GLY A 124 -66.47 -21.86 -15.90
C GLY A 124 -66.35 -23.35 -16.32
N GLY A 125 -65.67 -24.21 -15.55
CA GLY A 125 -65.67 -25.69 -15.70
C GLY A 125 -64.36 -26.41 -15.32
N GLU A 126 -64.42 -27.68 -14.89
CA GLU A 126 -63.27 -28.54 -14.50
C GLU A 126 -63.00 -29.69 -15.50
N GLY A 127 -61.80 -30.30 -15.46
CA GLY A 127 -61.51 -31.57 -16.15
C GLY A 127 -60.04 -32.04 -16.09
N ILE A 128 -59.80 -33.29 -15.67
CA ILE A 128 -58.48 -33.96 -15.58
C ILE A 128 -58.65 -35.44 -15.98
N PRO A 129 -57.86 -36.00 -16.94
CA PRO A 129 -56.87 -37.02 -16.57
C PRO A 129 -55.60 -37.18 -17.45
N ARG A 130 -54.45 -37.26 -16.75
CA ARG A 130 -53.23 -38.11 -16.90
C ARG A 130 -52.77 -38.73 -18.25
N SER A 131 -51.42 -38.82 -18.34
CA SER A 131 -50.56 -39.79 -19.08
C SER A 131 -50.40 -39.58 -20.61
N LEU A 132 -49.32 -39.96 -21.31
CA LEU A 132 -47.89 -40.37 -21.12
C LEU A 132 -47.28 -40.50 -22.58
N PRO A 133 -45.98 -40.77 -22.87
CA PRO A 133 -44.73 -40.80 -22.06
C PRO A 133 -43.57 -39.98 -22.71
N THR A 134 -42.33 -40.32 -22.32
CA THR A 134 -41.00 -39.96 -22.88
C THR A 134 -40.86 -40.12 -24.41
N GLY A 135 -39.93 -39.44 -25.11
CA GLY A 135 -38.93 -38.44 -24.66
C GLY A 135 -37.61 -38.51 -25.47
N THR A 136 -36.87 -37.38 -25.56
CA THR A 136 -35.54 -37.32 -26.22
C THR A 136 -34.59 -36.42 -25.43
N THR A 137 -33.46 -36.97 -24.97
CA THR A 137 -32.44 -36.21 -24.21
C THR A 137 -31.44 -35.53 -25.15
N PHE A 138 -31.53 -34.21 -25.28
CA PHE A 138 -30.37 -33.42 -25.71
C PHE A 138 -29.36 -33.31 -24.57
N PHE A 139 -28.07 -33.45 -24.88
CA PHE A 139 -27.00 -33.18 -23.93
C PHE A 139 -26.98 -31.68 -23.60
N GLY A 140 -27.46 -31.31 -22.42
CA GLY A 140 -27.37 -29.94 -21.91
C GLY A 140 -25.91 -29.55 -21.68
N ALA A 141 -25.51 -28.39 -22.20
CA ALA A 141 -24.21 -27.81 -21.87
C ALA A 141 -24.10 -27.58 -20.36
N SER A 142 -22.93 -27.87 -19.78
CA SER A 142 -22.71 -27.74 -18.34
C SER A 142 -23.02 -26.32 -17.87
N CYS A 143 -23.93 -26.19 -16.89
CA CYS A 143 -24.35 -24.93 -16.33
C CYS A 143 -23.23 -24.34 -15.44
N VAL A 144 -22.35 -23.55 -16.06
CA VAL A 144 -21.41 -22.69 -15.32
C VAL A 144 -22.21 -21.78 -14.39
N SER A 145 -22.10 -22.02 -13.09
CA SER A 145 -22.78 -21.22 -12.08
C SER A 145 -22.22 -19.79 -12.11
N LYS A 146 -23.02 -18.84 -12.60
CA LYS A 146 -22.75 -17.41 -12.46
C LYS A 146 -23.04 -16.99 -11.03
N SER A 147 -22.10 -17.27 -10.12
CA SER A 147 -22.13 -16.79 -8.74
C SER A 147 -21.95 -15.27 -8.72
N ASN A 148 -23.05 -14.52 -8.80
CA ASN A 148 -23.09 -13.05 -8.73
C ASN A 148 -22.81 -12.50 -7.32
N LEU A 149 -21.88 -13.10 -6.58
CA LEU A 149 -21.53 -12.74 -5.21
C LEU A 149 -20.06 -12.32 -5.17
N LEU A 150 -19.77 -11.21 -4.48
CA LEU A 150 -18.40 -10.89 -4.08
C LEU A 150 -18.02 -11.87 -2.96
N ILE A 151 -16.96 -12.65 -3.17
CA ILE A 151 -16.49 -13.66 -2.21
C ILE A 151 -15.00 -13.45 -1.91
N PRO A 152 -14.49 -13.81 -0.72
CA PRO A 152 -13.05 -13.79 -0.47
C PRO A 152 -12.27 -14.65 -1.47
N GLY A 153 -11.04 -14.22 -1.81
CA GLY A 153 -10.11 -15.06 -2.58
C GLY A 153 -9.62 -16.27 -1.77
N THR A 154 -8.94 -17.19 -2.45
CA THR A 154 -8.49 -18.47 -1.86
C THR A 154 -7.48 -18.33 -0.72
N LEU A 155 -6.74 -17.21 -0.70
CA LEU A 155 -5.82 -16.84 0.37
C LEU A 155 -6.41 -15.76 1.28
N ASP A 156 -7.46 -15.09 0.82
CA ASP A 156 -8.02 -13.83 1.33
C ASP A 156 -6.90 -12.80 1.56
N ALA A 157 -6.09 -12.56 0.52
CA ALA A 157 -4.90 -11.74 0.56
C ALA A 157 -4.60 -11.08 -0.80
N ILE A 158 -3.81 -9.99 -0.80
CA ILE A 158 -3.41 -9.27 -2.02
C ILE A 158 -2.70 -10.18 -3.05
N THR A 159 -2.07 -11.26 -2.60
CA THR A 159 -1.43 -12.31 -3.41
C THR A 159 -2.40 -13.27 -4.13
N ASP A 160 -3.72 -13.18 -3.91
CA ASP A 160 -4.71 -13.79 -4.81
C ASP A 160 -4.69 -13.09 -6.20
N VAL A 161 -4.24 -11.82 -6.27
CA VAL A 161 -3.93 -11.15 -7.54
C VAL A 161 -2.64 -11.73 -8.12
N ARG A 162 -2.80 -12.65 -9.05
CA ARG A 162 -1.70 -13.39 -9.68
C ARG A 162 -0.70 -12.43 -10.35
N GLY A 163 0.55 -12.46 -9.87
CA GLY A 163 1.63 -11.54 -10.25
C GLY A 163 2.17 -10.72 -9.07
N ILE A 164 1.36 -10.53 -8.01
CA ILE A 164 1.80 -9.89 -6.78
C ILE A 164 2.63 -10.85 -5.91
N ARG A 165 3.70 -10.33 -5.31
CA ARG A 165 4.45 -11.00 -4.21
C ARG A 165 4.61 -10.02 -3.05
N VAL A 166 4.56 -10.51 -1.81
CA VAL A 166 4.75 -9.67 -0.61
C VAL A 166 5.81 -10.27 0.30
N GLY A 167 6.72 -9.41 0.79
CA GLY A 167 7.78 -9.78 1.73
C GLY A 167 7.93 -8.75 2.84
N HIS A 168 8.38 -9.19 4.01
CA HIS A 168 8.56 -8.35 5.19
C HIS A 168 9.99 -8.41 5.70
N TRP A 169 10.45 -7.31 6.29
CA TRP A 169 11.48 -7.31 7.31
C TRP A 169 10.88 -6.78 8.62
N THR A 170 11.10 -7.50 9.71
CA THR A 170 10.41 -7.32 11.00
C THR A 170 11.44 -7.26 12.11
N SER A 171 11.46 -6.21 12.93
CA SER A 171 12.33 -6.11 14.11
C SER A 171 11.53 -5.80 15.36
N ARG A 172 11.02 -6.85 16.03
CA ARG A 172 10.27 -6.70 17.29
C ARG A 172 11.08 -6.00 18.39
N ARG A 173 12.41 -6.16 18.41
CA ARG A 173 13.30 -5.48 19.37
C ARG A 173 13.39 -3.97 19.15
N GLN A 174 13.26 -3.51 17.91
CA GLN A 174 13.24 -2.08 17.57
C GLN A 174 11.80 -1.55 17.41
N ALA A 175 10.79 -2.40 17.57
CA ALA A 175 9.39 -2.14 17.28
C ALA A 175 9.16 -1.45 15.93
N THR A 176 9.86 -1.87 14.86
CA THR A 176 9.71 -1.32 13.50
C THR A 176 9.99 -2.36 12.43
N GLY A 177 9.70 -2.04 11.17
CA GLY A 177 9.94 -2.90 10.02
C GLY A 177 9.46 -2.32 8.70
N CYS A 178 9.59 -3.07 7.61
CA CYS A 178 9.10 -2.69 6.29
C CYS A 178 8.42 -3.85 5.56
N THR A 179 7.55 -3.52 4.62
CA THR A 179 6.75 -4.42 3.79
C THR A 179 6.95 -4.03 2.34
N VAL A 180 7.42 -4.97 1.51
CA VAL A 180 7.67 -4.78 0.08
C VAL A 180 6.66 -5.59 -0.70
N ILE A 181 5.97 -4.92 -1.62
CA ILE A 181 4.93 -5.49 -2.50
C ILE A 181 5.47 -5.40 -3.92
N LEU A 182 5.88 -6.53 -4.50
CA LEU A 182 6.43 -6.62 -5.85
C LEU A 182 5.31 -6.85 -6.87
N CYS A 183 5.43 -6.19 -8.02
CA CYS A 183 4.55 -6.36 -9.18
C CYS A 183 5.37 -6.25 -10.48
N GLU A 184 6.20 -7.26 -10.75
CA GLU A 184 7.06 -7.30 -11.95
C GLU A 184 6.25 -7.24 -13.25
N SER A 185 5.03 -7.76 -13.25
CA SER A 185 4.07 -7.71 -14.37
C SER A 185 3.12 -6.49 -14.30
N CYS A 186 3.49 -5.41 -13.61
CA CYS A 186 2.66 -4.21 -13.50
C CYS A 186 2.46 -3.55 -14.88
N THR A 187 1.21 -3.42 -15.33
CA THR A 187 0.86 -2.67 -16.53
C THR A 187 0.66 -1.19 -16.23
N ALA A 188 0.03 -0.87 -15.09
CA ALA A 188 -0.09 0.50 -14.57
C ALA A 188 -0.16 0.52 -13.03
N GLY A 189 0.42 1.55 -12.43
CA GLY A 189 0.33 1.91 -11.02
C GLY A 189 -0.06 3.37 -10.83
N ALA A 190 -0.72 3.68 -9.71
CA ALA A 190 -1.19 5.02 -9.35
C ALA A 190 -1.12 5.21 -7.82
N VAL A 191 -1.28 6.45 -7.36
CA VAL A 191 -1.27 6.80 -5.93
C VAL A 191 -2.26 7.91 -5.61
N ALA A 192 -2.95 7.78 -4.48
CA ALA A 192 -3.71 8.85 -3.84
C ALA A 192 -3.09 9.13 -2.46
N ILE A 193 -3.07 10.40 -2.09
CA ILE A 193 -2.57 10.90 -0.79
C ILE A 193 -3.64 11.87 -0.29
N GLN A 194 -4.10 11.68 0.95
CA GLN A 194 -5.19 12.48 1.50
C GLN A 194 -4.97 12.91 2.97
N GLY A 195 -4.01 12.31 3.67
CA GLY A 195 -3.53 12.81 4.95
C GLY A 195 -2.69 14.09 4.80
N GLY A 196 -2.69 14.96 5.82
CA GLY A 196 -1.94 16.22 5.82
C GLY A 196 -0.44 16.13 6.11
N ALA A 197 0.07 14.98 6.55
CA ALA A 197 1.48 14.77 6.90
C ALA A 197 2.13 13.55 6.20
N PRO A 198 2.11 13.48 4.84
CA PRO A 198 2.66 12.34 4.11
C PRO A 198 4.20 12.31 4.12
N ALA A 199 4.77 11.11 4.20
CA ALA A 199 6.19 10.86 3.95
C ALA A 199 6.30 9.84 2.80
N THR A 200 6.58 10.29 1.57
CA THR A 200 6.53 9.45 0.36
C THR A 200 7.80 9.47 -0.50
N HIS A 201 7.92 8.48 -1.38
CA HIS A 201 9.03 8.30 -2.33
C HIS A 201 8.49 8.02 -3.74
N GLU A 202 9.03 8.70 -4.76
CA GLU A 202 8.70 8.57 -6.20
C GLU A 202 7.20 8.65 -6.57
N THR A 203 6.35 9.23 -5.73
CA THR A 203 4.90 9.31 -5.97
C THR A 203 4.54 10.07 -7.25
N ASP A 204 5.28 11.13 -7.57
CA ASP A 204 5.12 11.93 -8.78
C ASP A 204 5.37 11.14 -10.07
N ALA A 205 6.19 10.08 -10.01
CA ALA A 205 6.45 9.22 -11.17
C ALA A 205 5.18 8.47 -11.63
N LEU A 206 4.16 8.33 -10.77
CA LEU A 206 2.88 7.71 -11.09
C LEU A 206 1.76 8.72 -11.45
N ALA A 207 2.09 10.02 -11.60
CA ALA A 207 1.11 11.04 -11.94
C ALA A 207 0.55 10.87 -13.38
N GLY A 208 -0.69 11.32 -13.60
CA GLY A 208 -1.47 11.05 -14.83
C GLY A 208 -0.92 11.72 -16.10
N GLU A 209 -0.12 12.77 -15.94
CA GLU A 209 0.61 13.50 -16.96
C GLU A 209 1.95 12.86 -17.36
N ASN A 210 2.50 11.96 -16.53
CA ASN A 210 3.88 11.49 -16.68
C ASN A 210 4.03 10.27 -17.58
N LEU A 211 5.26 10.08 -18.10
CA LEU A 211 5.60 8.99 -19.02
C LEU A 211 5.62 7.62 -18.33
N VAL A 212 6.05 7.58 -17.06
CA VAL A 212 6.11 6.36 -16.27
C VAL A 212 4.69 5.93 -15.88
N ARG A 213 4.37 4.66 -16.16
CA ARG A 213 3.09 4.05 -15.75
C ARG A 213 3.29 2.77 -14.94
N ARG A 214 4.37 2.01 -15.17
CA ARG A 214 4.63 0.74 -14.48
C ARG A 214 5.34 0.96 -13.15
N CYS A 215 4.76 0.42 -12.09
CA CYS A 215 5.34 0.42 -10.74
C CYS A 215 5.82 -0.99 -10.39
N HIS A 216 7.13 -1.17 -10.18
CA HIS A 216 7.71 -2.51 -10.04
C HIS A 216 7.66 -3.00 -8.59
N ALA A 217 7.72 -2.07 -7.62
CA ALA A 217 7.45 -2.35 -6.22
C ALA A 217 6.83 -1.15 -5.50
N VAL A 218 5.98 -1.44 -4.52
CA VAL A 218 5.49 -0.50 -3.50
C VAL A 218 6.14 -0.89 -2.17
N VAL A 219 6.74 0.09 -1.47
CA VAL A 219 7.37 -0.10 -0.16
C VAL A 219 6.60 0.65 0.90
N LEU A 220 6.03 -0.07 1.85
CA LEU A 220 5.41 0.49 3.05
C LEU A 220 6.39 0.28 4.21
N THR A 221 6.68 1.31 5.00
CA THR A 221 7.76 1.24 6.01
C THR A 221 7.39 1.96 7.30
N GLY A 222 7.84 1.45 8.45
CA GLY A 222 8.02 2.26 9.65
C GLY A 222 9.18 3.25 9.50
N GLY A 223 9.50 3.99 10.55
CA GLY A 223 10.62 4.92 10.59
C GLY A 223 10.35 6.31 10.02
N SER A 224 9.09 6.65 9.71
CA SER A 224 8.70 7.90 9.04
C SER A 224 9.56 8.16 7.78
N ALA A 225 9.95 9.41 7.51
CA ALA A 225 10.79 9.78 6.37
C ALA A 225 12.16 9.08 6.33
N PHE A 226 12.73 8.66 7.47
CA PHE A 226 13.99 7.91 7.49
C PHE A 226 13.84 6.51 6.89
N GLY A 227 12.69 5.85 7.14
CA GLY A 227 12.40 4.52 6.62
C GLY A 227 12.32 4.44 5.10
N LEU A 228 12.09 5.58 4.42
CA LEU A 228 12.07 5.66 2.96
C LEU A 228 13.42 5.23 2.34
N ALA A 229 14.53 5.26 3.09
CA ALA A 229 15.81 4.69 2.65
C ALA A 229 15.74 3.18 2.29
N SER A 230 14.67 2.48 2.71
CA SER A 230 14.40 1.11 2.28
C SER A 230 14.02 0.96 0.81
N THR A 231 13.49 1.99 0.14
CA THR A 231 13.20 1.94 -1.32
C THR A 231 14.47 1.73 -2.14
N THR A 232 15.58 2.36 -1.75
CA THR A 232 16.88 2.24 -2.41
C THR A 232 17.37 0.78 -2.45
N GLY A 233 17.16 0.03 -1.37
CA GLY A 233 17.52 -1.39 -1.31
C GLY A 233 16.65 -2.28 -2.21
N VAL A 234 15.35 -1.98 -2.28
CA VAL A 234 14.42 -2.66 -3.21
C VAL A 234 14.78 -2.36 -4.66
N ALA A 235 15.12 -1.11 -4.98
CA ALA A 235 15.57 -0.71 -6.31
C ALA A 235 16.88 -1.40 -6.70
N HIS A 236 17.90 -1.39 -5.83
CA HIS A 236 19.16 -2.12 -6.07
C HIS A 236 18.92 -3.61 -6.30
N TRP A 237 18.04 -4.24 -5.51
CA TRP A 237 17.70 -5.65 -5.69
C TRP A 237 17.00 -5.93 -7.02
N LEU A 238 15.99 -5.13 -7.39
CA LEU A 238 15.27 -5.25 -8.67
C LEU A 238 16.21 -5.06 -9.87
N ALA A 239 17.08 -4.04 -9.83
CA ALA A 239 18.08 -3.81 -10.86
C ALA A 239 19.04 -5.02 -11.00
N ALA A 240 19.44 -5.63 -9.87
CA ALA A 240 20.24 -6.85 -9.86
C ALA A 240 19.47 -8.11 -10.34
N GLN A 241 18.13 -8.09 -10.38
CA GLN A 241 17.31 -9.11 -11.05
C GLN A 241 17.06 -8.79 -12.54
N GLY A 242 17.50 -7.64 -13.04
CA GLY A 242 17.21 -7.17 -14.40
C GLY A 242 15.79 -6.62 -14.57
N VAL A 243 15.11 -6.21 -13.49
CA VAL A 243 13.72 -5.72 -13.53
C VAL A 243 13.68 -4.19 -13.54
N GLY A 244 12.99 -3.60 -14.53
CA GLY A 244 12.75 -2.17 -14.60
C GLY A 244 12.18 -1.70 -15.94
N ILE A 245 12.10 -0.38 -16.12
CA ILE A 245 11.88 0.23 -17.44
C ILE A 245 13.18 0.13 -18.24
N GLU A 246 13.12 -0.46 -19.43
CA GLU A 246 14.28 -0.58 -20.31
C GLU A 246 14.83 0.78 -20.75
N THR A 247 16.13 1.00 -20.56
CA THR A 247 16.83 2.21 -21.01
C THR A 247 18.15 1.86 -21.70
N LYS A 248 18.80 2.85 -22.32
CA LYS A 248 20.16 2.69 -22.88
C LYS A 248 21.24 2.36 -21.83
N GLY A 249 20.95 2.54 -20.54
CA GLY A 249 21.82 2.15 -19.42
C GLY A 249 21.46 0.81 -18.78
N GLY A 250 20.47 0.09 -19.31
CA GLY A 250 19.86 -1.08 -18.68
C GLY A 250 18.50 -0.76 -18.00
N PRO A 251 17.91 -1.74 -17.30
CA PRO A 251 16.61 -1.58 -16.66
C PRO A 251 16.68 -0.64 -15.44
N VAL A 252 15.76 0.32 -15.38
CA VAL A 252 15.59 1.25 -14.26
C VAL A 252 14.32 0.87 -13.47
N PRO A 253 14.44 0.31 -12.26
CA PRO A 253 13.29 0.01 -11.41
C PRO A 253 12.54 1.29 -11.04
N ILE A 254 11.21 1.20 -10.98
CA ILE A 254 10.35 2.24 -10.38
C ILE A 254 9.85 1.69 -9.05
N VAL A 255 10.28 2.33 -7.95
CA VAL A 255 10.01 1.89 -6.57
C VAL A 255 9.43 3.05 -5.79
N VAL A 256 8.10 3.07 -5.71
CA VAL A 256 7.40 4.05 -4.87
C VAL A 256 7.31 3.55 -3.44
N GLY A 257 7.09 4.46 -2.51
CA GLY A 257 6.86 4.06 -1.12
C GLY A 257 6.28 5.16 -0.25
N ALA A 258 5.85 4.76 0.94
CA ALA A 258 5.36 5.64 1.98
C ALA A 258 5.77 5.15 3.38
N GLY A 259 6.09 6.09 4.26
CA GLY A 259 6.53 5.86 5.62
C GLY A 259 5.44 6.20 6.64
N LEU A 260 5.27 5.34 7.65
CA LEU A 260 4.48 5.61 8.85
C LEU A 260 5.37 5.94 10.04
N PHE A 261 4.86 6.71 10.98
CA PHE A 261 5.58 7.07 12.20
C PHE A 261 5.40 6.02 13.30
N ASP A 262 6.48 5.29 13.63
CA ASP A 262 6.56 4.36 14.77
C ASP A 262 7.78 4.62 15.68
N LEU A 263 8.52 5.72 15.45
CA LEU A 263 9.74 6.10 16.20
C LEU A 263 9.52 6.34 17.70
N ASN A 264 8.25 6.44 18.13
CA ASN A 264 7.79 6.59 19.52
C ASN A 264 7.24 5.28 20.13
N THR A 265 7.25 4.16 19.39
CA THR A 265 6.78 2.84 19.86
C THR A 265 7.93 1.96 20.36
N GLY A 266 9.18 2.25 20.02
CA GLY A 266 10.35 1.51 20.49
C GLY A 266 11.61 2.38 20.58
N PRO A 267 12.81 1.77 20.64
CA PRO A 267 14.07 2.49 20.49
C PRO A 267 14.11 3.23 19.15
N HIS A 268 14.67 4.46 19.14
CA HIS A 268 14.80 5.28 17.93
C HIS A 268 15.65 4.58 16.85
N ALA A 269 14.98 3.88 15.94
CA ALA A 269 15.53 3.08 14.87
C ALA A 269 14.50 2.96 13.74
N PHE A 270 14.98 2.68 12.52
CA PHE A 270 14.16 2.67 11.31
C PHE A 270 14.77 1.70 10.26
N PRO A 271 13.98 1.19 9.30
CA PRO A 271 14.49 0.34 8.22
C PRO A 271 15.41 1.11 7.27
N GLY A 272 16.56 0.53 6.91
CA GLY A 272 17.46 1.06 5.89
C GLY A 272 17.35 0.32 4.55
N ALA A 273 18.29 0.59 3.65
CA ALA A 273 18.39 -0.09 2.36
C ALA A 273 18.59 -1.61 2.52
N GLU A 274 19.40 -2.07 3.49
CA GLU A 274 19.59 -3.51 3.71
C GLU A 274 18.27 -4.19 4.11
N GLU A 275 17.44 -3.52 4.93
CA GLU A 275 16.13 -4.01 5.37
C GLU A 275 15.14 -4.10 4.20
N GLY A 276 15.12 -3.10 3.32
CA GLY A 276 14.33 -3.13 2.08
C GLY A 276 14.73 -4.26 1.15
N GLU A 277 16.03 -4.44 0.90
CA GLU A 277 16.56 -5.57 0.12
C GLU A 277 16.22 -6.92 0.77
N ARG A 278 16.38 -7.03 2.10
CA ARG A 278 16.01 -8.21 2.90
C ARG A 278 14.52 -8.52 2.86
N ALA A 279 13.65 -7.53 2.71
CA ALA A 279 12.21 -7.72 2.56
C ALA A 279 11.85 -8.16 1.12
N ALA A 280 12.43 -7.50 0.10
CA ALA A 280 12.22 -7.86 -1.30
C ALA A 280 12.69 -9.29 -1.63
N LYS A 281 13.86 -9.71 -1.12
CA LYS A 281 14.37 -11.09 -1.22
C LYS A 281 13.44 -12.15 -0.58
N ARG A 282 12.59 -11.76 0.37
CA ARG A 282 11.61 -12.62 1.04
C ARG A 282 10.22 -12.57 0.41
N ALA A 283 10.02 -11.80 -0.66
CA ALA A 283 8.68 -11.60 -1.21
C ALA A 283 8.16 -12.85 -1.94
N THR A 284 7.08 -13.45 -1.42
CA THR A 284 6.44 -14.63 -1.99
C THR A 284 5.02 -14.35 -2.44
N SER A 285 4.49 -15.17 -3.34
CA SER A 285 3.05 -15.38 -3.46
C SER A 285 2.55 -16.31 -2.35
N GLY A 286 1.25 -16.61 -2.32
CA GLY A 286 0.66 -17.43 -1.25
C GLY A 286 0.28 -16.63 -0.01
N LYS A 287 0.10 -17.31 1.14
CA LYS A 287 -0.34 -16.67 2.39
C LYS A 287 0.73 -15.72 2.92
N ILE A 288 0.30 -14.52 3.32
CA ILE A 288 1.15 -13.45 3.85
C ILE A 288 0.97 -13.40 5.39
N PRO A 289 2.05 -13.24 6.18
CA PRO A 289 1.95 -12.88 7.59
C PRO A 289 1.16 -11.59 7.80
N GLN A 290 0.39 -11.53 8.89
CA GLN A 290 -0.42 -10.38 9.29
C GLN A 290 -0.15 -10.04 10.77
N GLY A 291 -0.75 -8.95 11.26
CA GLY A 291 -0.52 -8.46 12.60
C GLY A 291 0.76 -7.63 12.72
N SER A 292 1.46 -7.76 13.84
CA SER A 292 2.63 -6.92 14.17
C SER A 292 3.92 -7.39 13.51
N VAL A 293 3.91 -7.36 12.17
CA VAL A 293 5.00 -7.77 11.24
C VAL A 293 5.25 -6.69 10.19
N GLY A 294 6.43 -6.67 9.57
CA GLY A 294 6.76 -5.70 8.51
C GLY A 294 6.61 -4.26 8.99
N ALA A 295 6.04 -3.39 8.16
CA ALA A 295 5.69 -2.02 8.58
C ALA A 295 4.66 -1.97 9.74
N GLY A 296 3.87 -3.02 9.94
CA GLY A 296 2.93 -3.14 11.06
C GLY A 296 3.59 -3.46 12.40
N THR A 297 4.90 -3.73 12.43
CA THR A 297 5.63 -4.04 13.68
C THR A 297 5.45 -2.91 14.69
N GLY A 298 5.65 -1.65 14.29
CA GLY A 298 5.53 -0.48 15.15
C GLY A 298 4.17 0.22 15.14
N ALA A 299 3.29 -0.13 14.20
CA ALA A 299 2.01 0.55 14.02
C ALA A 299 1.11 0.51 15.28
N THR A 300 0.44 1.62 15.59
CA THR A 300 -0.51 1.78 16.71
C THR A 300 -1.72 2.61 16.30
N VAL A 301 -2.87 2.37 16.93
CA VAL A 301 -4.18 2.94 16.56
C VAL A 301 -4.89 3.57 17.76
N ALA A 302 -5.95 4.33 17.51
CA ALA A 302 -6.86 4.88 18.51
C ALA A 302 -6.15 5.75 19.57
N LYS A 303 -5.54 6.85 19.10
CA LYS A 303 -4.64 7.75 19.84
C LYS A 303 -5.27 9.10 20.20
N LEU A 304 -6.58 9.28 20.00
CA LEU A 304 -7.27 10.57 20.24
C LEU A 304 -7.11 11.09 21.69
N LEU A 305 -6.98 10.19 22.67
CA LEU A 305 -6.68 10.50 24.06
C LEU A 305 -5.17 10.36 24.40
N GLY A 306 -4.32 10.61 23.40
CA GLY A 306 -2.87 10.55 23.53
C GLY A 306 -2.31 9.14 23.40
N MET A 307 -0.98 9.06 23.49
CA MET A 307 -0.27 7.82 23.19
C MET A 307 -0.49 6.74 24.24
N GLU A 308 -0.63 7.06 25.53
CA GLU A 308 -0.73 6.01 26.56
C GLU A 308 -2.02 5.18 26.44
N GLN A 309 -3.11 5.77 25.94
CA GLN A 309 -4.38 5.06 25.71
C GLN A 309 -4.43 4.36 24.34
N ARG A 310 -3.34 4.34 23.55
CA ARG A 310 -3.28 3.67 22.24
C ARG A 310 -3.39 2.15 22.33
N LEU A 311 -3.83 1.54 21.23
CA LEU A 311 -3.83 0.09 21.00
C LEU A 311 -2.89 -0.28 19.85
N LYS A 312 -2.53 -1.56 19.76
CA LYS A 312 -1.63 -2.06 18.71
C LYS A 312 -2.33 -2.15 17.34
N GLY A 313 -1.67 -1.61 16.31
CA GLY A 313 -2.00 -1.81 14.90
C GLY A 313 -1.06 -2.81 14.23
N GLY A 314 -1.25 -3.06 12.93
CA GLY A 314 -0.49 -4.09 12.22
C GLY A 314 -0.59 -4.01 10.70
N VAL A 315 -0.12 -5.07 10.05
CA VAL A 315 -0.38 -5.41 8.64
C VAL A 315 -1.65 -6.25 8.58
N GLY A 316 -2.58 -5.85 7.72
CA GLY A 316 -3.73 -6.67 7.35
C GLY A 316 -3.82 -6.78 5.84
N THR A 317 -4.40 -7.86 5.33
CA THR A 317 -4.64 -8.03 3.90
C THR A 317 -6.00 -8.68 3.69
N ALA A 318 -6.60 -8.50 2.51
CA ALA A 318 -7.85 -9.12 2.12
C ALA A 318 -7.89 -9.26 0.59
N SER A 319 -8.81 -10.06 0.08
CA SER A 319 -9.17 -10.05 -1.35
C SER A 319 -10.65 -10.28 -1.56
N LEU A 320 -11.16 -9.84 -2.71
CA LEU A 320 -12.48 -10.18 -3.22
C LEU A 320 -12.35 -10.66 -4.67
N VAL A 321 -12.98 -11.80 -4.96
CA VAL A 321 -13.29 -12.26 -6.31
C VAL A 321 -14.69 -11.77 -6.65
N GLY A 322 -14.84 -11.14 -7.81
CA GLY A 322 -16.08 -10.57 -8.30
C GLY A 322 -16.58 -11.25 -9.58
N PRO A 323 -17.50 -10.58 -10.31
CA PRO A 323 -17.96 -11.04 -11.62
C PRO A 323 -16.80 -11.35 -12.56
N GLN A 324 -17.02 -12.26 -13.51
CA GLN A 324 -16.11 -12.52 -14.64
C GLN A 324 -14.69 -13.01 -14.27
N GLY A 325 -14.40 -13.28 -12.99
CA GLY A 325 -13.06 -13.63 -12.52
C GLY A 325 -12.18 -12.41 -12.18
N ILE A 326 -12.77 -11.22 -12.04
CA ILE A 326 -12.11 -10.04 -11.48
C ILE A 326 -11.64 -10.37 -10.06
N VAL A 327 -10.39 -10.03 -9.74
CA VAL A 327 -9.83 -10.11 -8.39
C VAL A 327 -9.33 -8.73 -8.01
N VAL A 328 -9.77 -8.24 -6.86
CA VAL A 328 -9.19 -7.09 -6.18
C VAL A 328 -8.61 -7.56 -4.85
N GLY A 329 -7.37 -7.17 -4.57
CA GLY A 329 -6.66 -7.46 -3.33
C GLY A 329 -6.18 -6.19 -2.68
N ALA A 330 -6.11 -6.15 -1.35
CA ALA A 330 -5.53 -5.02 -0.62
C ALA A 330 -4.60 -5.49 0.50
N LEU A 331 -3.58 -4.69 0.80
CA LEU A 331 -2.77 -4.79 2.00
C LEU A 331 -2.76 -3.41 2.66
N ALA A 332 -3.17 -3.35 3.93
CA ALA A 332 -3.20 -2.16 4.75
C ALA A 332 -2.18 -2.27 5.90
N VAL A 333 -1.62 -1.13 6.30
CA VAL A 333 -0.78 -0.97 7.47
C VAL A 333 -1.34 0.20 8.28
N THR A 334 -1.98 -0.11 9.41
CA THR A 334 -2.85 0.86 10.10
C THR A 334 -2.16 1.40 11.35
N ASN A 335 -1.67 2.64 11.26
CA ASN A 335 -1.08 3.44 12.34
C ASN A 335 -1.89 4.74 12.58
N ALA A 336 -3.22 4.65 12.46
CA ALA A 336 -4.15 5.78 12.46
C ALA A 336 -4.23 6.55 13.79
N VAL A 337 -4.64 7.82 13.73
CA VAL A 337 -5.04 8.58 14.92
C VAL A 337 -6.37 8.10 15.50
N GLY A 338 -7.34 7.81 14.62
CA GLY A 338 -8.72 7.52 15.00
C GLY A 338 -8.99 6.12 15.52
N ASN A 339 -10.23 5.93 15.96
CA ASN A 339 -10.83 4.65 16.29
C ASN A 339 -10.96 3.80 15.02
N ILE A 340 -10.96 2.48 15.20
CA ILE A 340 -11.11 1.50 14.14
C ILE A 340 -12.49 0.84 14.29
N MET A 341 -13.29 0.93 13.23
CA MET A 341 -14.67 0.46 13.18
C MET A 341 -14.80 -0.69 12.17
N ASN A 342 -15.63 -1.68 12.47
CA ASN A 342 -16.04 -2.68 11.49
C ASN A 342 -17.26 -2.14 10.70
N PRO A 343 -17.15 -1.88 9.38
CA PRO A 343 -18.27 -1.31 8.63
C PRO A 343 -19.39 -2.32 8.29
N GLU A 344 -19.19 -3.60 8.59
CA GLU A 344 -20.16 -4.67 8.34
C GLU A 344 -21.26 -4.72 9.41
N ASP A 345 -20.90 -4.51 10.69
CA ASP A 345 -21.82 -4.57 11.84
C ASP A 345 -21.87 -3.27 12.67
N GLY A 346 -20.99 -2.30 12.38
CA GLY A 346 -20.87 -1.03 13.11
C GLY A 346 -20.13 -1.11 14.45
N SER A 347 -19.55 -2.27 14.79
CA SER A 347 -18.80 -2.47 16.04
C SER A 347 -17.46 -1.72 16.04
N MET A 348 -17.00 -1.37 17.24
CA MET A 348 -15.69 -0.74 17.44
C MET A 348 -14.64 -1.84 17.67
N VAL A 349 -13.71 -1.96 16.72
CA VAL A 349 -12.59 -2.91 16.75
C VAL A 349 -11.46 -2.41 17.64
N ALA A 350 -11.23 -1.09 17.68
CA ALA A 350 -10.32 -0.45 18.61
C ALA A 350 -10.73 1.00 18.87
N GLY A 351 -10.76 1.40 20.15
CA GLY A 351 -10.89 2.78 20.60
C GLY A 351 -9.82 3.09 21.67
N PRO A 352 -9.60 4.36 22.04
CA PRO A 352 -8.65 4.70 23.11
C PRO A 352 -9.05 3.96 24.39
N ARG A 353 -8.08 3.31 25.04
CA ARG A 353 -8.30 2.49 26.24
C ARG A 353 -8.92 3.32 27.37
N GLY A 354 -9.89 2.74 28.07
CA GLY A 354 -10.51 3.33 29.26
C GLY A 354 -9.65 3.16 30.52
N GLY A 355 -10.29 3.25 31.69
CA GLY A 355 -9.66 3.00 32.98
C GLY A 355 -9.56 1.50 33.31
N GLU A 356 -10.55 0.71 32.91
CA GLU A 356 -10.63 -0.73 33.17
C GLU A 356 -10.30 -1.56 31.91
N PRO A 357 -9.84 -2.83 32.05
CA PRO A 357 -9.70 -3.76 30.94
C PRO A 357 -10.98 -3.89 30.10
N GLY A 358 -10.81 -4.07 28.79
CA GLY A 358 -11.87 -4.12 27.78
C GLY A 358 -12.58 -2.79 27.52
N GLU A 359 -12.48 -1.82 28.43
CA GLU A 359 -13.09 -0.50 28.26
C GLU A 359 -12.40 0.27 27.12
N MET A 360 -13.17 0.76 26.16
CA MET A 360 -12.67 1.57 25.05
C MET A 360 -13.61 2.74 24.79
N ARG A 361 -13.05 3.91 24.46
CA ARG A 361 -13.79 5.14 24.19
C ARG A 361 -14.29 5.16 22.76
N THR A 362 -15.56 5.50 22.53
CA THR A 362 -16.08 5.79 21.19
C THR A 362 -15.46 7.09 20.63
N PRO A 363 -15.54 7.38 19.32
CA PRO A 363 -15.03 8.64 18.77
C PRO A 363 -15.63 9.89 19.46
N GLU A 364 -16.91 9.85 19.81
CA GLU A 364 -17.62 10.94 20.49
C GLU A 364 -17.13 11.13 21.92
N GLN A 365 -16.95 10.02 22.67
CA GLN A 365 -16.37 10.06 24.01
C GLN A 365 -14.94 10.58 23.97
N ALA A 366 -14.13 10.09 23.05
CA ALA A 366 -12.75 10.54 22.87
C ALA A 366 -12.66 12.04 22.55
N VAL A 367 -13.54 12.58 21.70
CA VAL A 367 -13.59 14.03 21.41
C VAL A 367 -14.03 14.87 22.63
N VAL A 368 -14.89 14.34 23.50
CA VAL A 368 -15.31 15.02 24.75
C VAL A 368 -14.23 14.94 25.84
N GLU A 369 -13.49 13.84 25.92
CA GLU A 369 -12.42 13.61 26.89
C GLU A 369 -11.04 14.14 26.44
N GLN A 370 -10.93 14.59 25.17
CA GLN A 370 -9.65 15.05 24.59
C GLN A 370 -9.12 16.31 25.28
N ASN A 371 -8.16 16.11 26.17
CA ASN A 371 -7.30 17.17 26.72
C ASN A 371 -5.97 17.29 25.95
N GLU A 372 -5.74 16.43 24.95
CA GLU A 372 -4.54 16.41 24.13
C GLU A 372 -4.45 17.55 23.11
N SER A 373 -3.24 18.07 22.94
CA SER A 373 -2.98 19.17 22.03
C SER A 373 -3.12 18.74 20.56
N ALA A 374 -3.53 19.66 19.69
CA ALA A 374 -3.50 19.46 18.24
C ALA A 374 -2.06 19.35 17.64
N ALA A 375 -1.03 19.25 18.49
CA ALA A 375 0.37 18.98 18.10
C ALA A 375 0.80 17.55 18.44
N SER A 376 0.33 16.96 19.55
CA SER A 376 0.62 15.58 19.97
C SER A 376 -0.08 14.52 19.10
N LEU A 377 -1.06 14.91 18.28
CA LEU A 377 -1.76 14.03 17.35
C LEU A 377 -1.22 14.09 15.89
N ARG A 378 0.03 14.52 15.68
CA ARG A 378 0.61 14.79 14.34
C ARG A 378 1.49 13.68 13.73
N GLU A 379 1.48 12.49 14.30
CA GLU A 379 2.42 11.41 13.98
C GLU A 379 1.68 10.11 13.60
N ASN A 380 0.75 10.21 12.64
CA ASN A 380 -0.22 9.14 12.34
C ASN A 380 -0.24 8.79 10.84
N THR A 381 -0.67 7.58 10.49
CA THR A 381 -0.64 7.11 9.09
C THR A 381 -1.43 5.82 8.88
N THR A 382 -2.26 5.73 7.85
CA THR A 382 -2.69 4.45 7.27
C THR A 382 -2.16 4.33 5.85
N LEU A 383 -1.37 3.28 5.62
CA LEU A 383 -0.75 2.99 4.33
C LEU A 383 -1.45 1.81 3.67
N VAL A 384 -1.82 1.95 2.41
CA VAL A 384 -2.52 0.89 1.67
C VAL A 384 -1.86 0.66 0.32
N CYS A 385 -1.81 -0.60 -0.12
CA CYS A 385 -1.65 -0.95 -1.52
C CYS A 385 -2.83 -1.81 -1.96
N ILE A 386 -3.49 -1.40 -3.04
CA ILE A 386 -4.50 -2.18 -3.76
C ILE A 386 -3.83 -2.82 -4.98
N ALA A 387 -4.22 -4.03 -5.33
CA ALA A 387 -3.87 -4.68 -6.57
C ALA A 387 -5.12 -5.24 -7.28
N THR A 388 -5.09 -5.33 -8.61
CA THR A 388 -6.11 -6.04 -9.38
C THR A 388 -5.54 -6.75 -10.61
N ASN A 389 -6.22 -7.80 -11.06
CA ASN A 389 -5.94 -8.43 -12.36
C ASN A 389 -6.58 -7.69 -13.55
N ALA A 390 -7.46 -6.72 -13.29
CA ALA A 390 -8.23 -5.97 -14.28
C ALA A 390 -7.34 -5.14 -15.24
N ALA A 391 -7.45 -5.37 -16.55
CA ALA A 391 -6.82 -4.55 -17.57
C ALA A 391 -7.56 -3.22 -17.75
N ILE A 392 -7.17 -2.25 -16.93
CA ILE A 392 -7.73 -0.89 -16.92
C ILE A 392 -6.65 0.14 -17.23
N GLU A 393 -7.05 1.26 -17.84
CA GLU A 393 -6.17 2.41 -18.04
C GLU A 393 -5.76 3.05 -16.70
N HIS A 394 -4.65 3.80 -16.73
CA HIS A 394 -4.08 4.48 -15.57
C HIS A 394 -5.10 5.37 -14.82
N VAL A 395 -6.04 6.01 -15.51
CA VAL A 395 -7.13 6.80 -14.88
C VAL A 395 -8.07 5.93 -14.03
N GLY A 396 -8.28 4.67 -14.41
CA GLY A 396 -9.00 3.68 -13.61
C GLY A 396 -8.21 3.25 -12.38
N VAL A 397 -6.89 3.03 -12.52
CA VAL A 397 -5.99 2.72 -11.39
C VAL A 397 -5.95 3.88 -10.39
N GLN A 398 -5.88 5.13 -10.87
CA GLN A 398 -5.97 6.33 -10.06
C GLN A 398 -7.32 6.44 -9.33
N ARG A 399 -8.41 5.99 -9.97
CA ARG A 399 -9.74 5.95 -9.32
C ARG A 399 -9.81 4.88 -8.23
N LEU A 400 -9.20 3.71 -8.44
CA LEU A 400 -9.08 2.68 -7.40
C LEU A 400 -8.30 3.17 -6.18
N ALA A 401 -7.21 3.93 -6.38
CA ALA A 401 -6.48 4.55 -5.28
C ALA A 401 -7.38 5.50 -4.46
N VAL A 402 -8.20 6.31 -5.13
CA VAL A 402 -9.20 7.17 -4.45
C VAL A 402 -10.26 6.33 -3.72
N ASN A 403 -10.79 5.25 -4.34
CA ASN A 403 -11.78 4.40 -3.67
C ASN A 403 -11.22 3.59 -2.48
N GLY A 404 -9.90 3.45 -2.36
CA GLY A 404 -9.27 2.97 -1.14
C GLY A 404 -9.46 3.94 0.04
N HIS A 405 -9.41 5.25 -0.20
CA HIS A 405 -9.67 6.25 0.83
C HIS A 405 -11.14 6.27 1.29
N ASP A 406 -12.09 5.92 0.42
CA ASP A 406 -13.50 5.69 0.83
C ASP A 406 -13.59 4.53 1.85
N GLY A 407 -12.81 3.47 1.64
CA GLY A 407 -12.70 2.33 2.58
C GLY A 407 -12.02 2.71 3.90
N LEU A 408 -10.97 3.55 3.85
CA LEU A 408 -10.34 4.11 5.06
C LEU A 408 -11.35 4.96 5.86
N ALA A 409 -12.09 5.85 5.19
CA ALA A 409 -13.08 6.72 5.84
C ALA A 409 -14.27 5.96 6.46
N ARG A 410 -14.56 4.74 5.96
CA ARG A 410 -15.59 3.85 6.53
C ARG A 410 -15.09 3.02 7.72
N SER A 411 -13.80 2.68 7.76
CA SER A 411 -13.20 1.87 8.83
C SER A 411 -12.44 2.66 9.91
N ILE A 412 -12.16 3.95 9.72
CA ILE A 412 -11.28 4.74 10.58
C ILE A 412 -11.91 6.11 10.88
N VAL A 413 -12.16 6.40 12.17
CA VAL A 413 -12.90 7.58 12.62
C VAL A 413 -12.13 8.34 13.71
N PRO A 414 -11.59 9.55 13.44
CA PRO A 414 -11.38 10.15 12.11
C PRO A 414 -10.19 9.53 11.36
N SER A 415 -10.21 9.67 10.04
CA SER A 415 -9.08 9.50 9.13
C SER A 415 -8.78 10.81 8.39
N HIS A 416 -7.71 10.85 7.60
CA HIS A 416 -7.35 11.98 6.75
C HIS A 416 -7.15 13.30 7.52
N THR A 417 -6.71 13.24 8.77
CA THR A 417 -6.46 14.44 9.57
C THR A 417 -5.18 15.15 9.11
N LEU A 418 -4.96 16.38 9.60
CA LEU A 418 -3.70 17.10 9.41
C LEU A 418 -2.48 16.38 10.02
N GLY A 419 -2.70 15.39 10.88
CA GLY A 419 -1.67 14.57 11.50
C GLY A 419 -1.50 13.18 10.89
N ASP A 420 -2.36 12.78 9.95
CA ASP A 420 -2.23 11.52 9.22
C ASP A 420 -1.41 11.71 7.95
N GLY A 421 -0.60 10.72 7.57
CA GLY A 421 0.05 10.61 6.26
C GLY A 421 -0.66 9.68 5.28
N ASP A 422 -1.98 9.50 5.45
CA ASP A 422 -2.81 8.52 4.75
C ASP A 422 -2.58 8.50 3.23
N THR A 423 -2.14 7.35 2.73
CA THR A 423 -1.66 7.14 1.36
C THR A 423 -2.13 5.77 0.84
N VAL A 424 -2.78 5.77 -0.32
CA VAL A 424 -3.24 4.56 -1.02
C VAL A 424 -2.54 4.44 -2.37
N PHE A 425 -1.73 3.39 -2.55
CA PHE A 425 -1.24 2.95 -3.85
C PHE A 425 -2.25 2.00 -4.50
N ALA A 426 -2.34 2.02 -5.83
CA ALA A 426 -3.10 1.04 -6.60
C ALA A 426 -2.26 0.51 -7.77
N LEU A 427 -2.35 -0.80 -8.02
CA LEU A 427 -1.61 -1.52 -9.06
C LEU A 427 -2.55 -2.38 -9.91
N THR A 428 -2.25 -2.53 -11.20
CA THR A 428 -2.84 -3.58 -12.04
C THR A 428 -1.77 -4.45 -12.70
N THR A 429 -2.06 -5.76 -12.80
CA THR A 429 -1.28 -6.73 -13.59
C THR A 429 -1.79 -6.92 -15.02
N GLY A 430 -2.93 -6.30 -15.38
CA GLY A 430 -3.52 -6.33 -16.72
C GLY A 430 -3.86 -7.70 -17.29
N ALA A 431 -4.03 -8.72 -16.43
CA ALA A 431 -4.18 -10.12 -16.83
C ALA A 431 -5.61 -10.52 -17.27
N LEU A 432 -6.62 -9.67 -17.04
CA LEU A 432 -8.03 -9.89 -17.40
C LEU A 432 -8.58 -8.71 -18.20
N SER A 433 -8.94 -8.91 -19.46
CA SER A 433 -9.65 -7.91 -20.27
C SER A 433 -11.04 -7.66 -19.70
N MET A 434 -11.49 -6.40 -19.72
CA MET A 434 -12.78 -5.98 -19.15
C MET A 434 -13.45 -4.92 -20.04
N GLU A 435 -14.76 -4.82 -19.94
CA GLU A 435 -15.54 -3.71 -20.52
C GLU A 435 -15.37 -2.43 -19.71
N SER A 436 -15.62 -1.27 -20.32
CA SER A 436 -15.22 0.04 -19.76
C SER A 436 -16.13 0.56 -18.63
N ASP A 437 -17.30 -0.03 -18.41
CA ASP A 437 -18.27 0.32 -17.37
C ASP A 437 -18.02 -0.38 -16.01
N ASP A 438 -17.28 -1.50 -16.01
CA ASP A 438 -16.93 -2.26 -14.79
C ASP A 438 -15.99 -1.51 -13.82
N LEU A 439 -15.51 -0.30 -14.16
CA LEU A 439 -14.77 0.56 -13.22
C LEU A 439 -15.57 0.84 -11.93
N THR A 440 -16.91 0.87 -12.01
CA THR A 440 -17.77 1.01 -10.83
C THR A 440 -17.71 -0.24 -9.94
N THR A 441 -17.76 -1.43 -10.55
CA THR A 441 -17.59 -2.73 -9.88
C THR A 441 -16.25 -2.78 -9.15
N LEU A 442 -15.17 -2.37 -9.83
CA LEU A 442 -13.82 -2.32 -9.27
C LEU A 442 -13.70 -1.34 -8.11
N GLY A 443 -14.30 -0.14 -8.19
CA GLY A 443 -14.30 0.85 -7.11
C GLY A 443 -14.96 0.32 -5.83
N VAL A 444 -16.13 -0.33 -5.95
CA VAL A 444 -16.82 -0.96 -4.82
C VAL A 444 -15.99 -2.12 -4.24
N MET A 445 -15.42 -2.98 -5.10
CA MET A 445 -14.55 -4.07 -4.64
C MET A 445 -13.29 -3.56 -3.93
N ALA A 446 -12.67 -2.47 -4.40
CA ALA A 446 -11.51 -1.85 -3.77
C ALA A 446 -11.85 -1.31 -2.38
N MET A 447 -12.90 -0.50 -2.26
CA MET A 447 -13.40 0.04 -1.00
C MET A 447 -13.62 -1.08 0.04
N LEU A 448 -14.44 -2.09 -0.29
CA LEU A 448 -14.75 -3.22 0.60
C LEU A 448 -13.52 -4.08 0.94
N THR A 449 -12.55 -4.21 0.03
CA THR A 449 -11.32 -4.98 0.30
C THR A 449 -10.38 -4.20 1.23
N VAL A 450 -10.34 -2.86 1.14
CA VAL A 450 -9.58 -2.02 2.07
C VAL A 450 -10.20 -2.04 3.46
N GLU A 451 -11.53 -1.93 3.58
CA GLU A 451 -12.25 -2.06 4.88
C GLU A 451 -11.85 -3.36 5.60
N ARG A 452 -11.94 -4.49 4.88
CA ARG A 452 -11.57 -5.81 5.42
C ARG A 452 -10.08 -5.92 5.76
N ALA A 453 -9.19 -5.30 4.97
CA ALA A 453 -7.76 -5.29 5.26
C ALA A 453 -7.43 -4.45 6.51
N VAL A 454 -8.08 -3.30 6.71
CA VAL A 454 -7.91 -2.46 7.92
C VAL A 454 -8.41 -3.20 9.17
N VAL A 455 -9.62 -3.76 9.13
CA VAL A 455 -10.19 -4.52 10.27
C VAL A 455 -9.32 -5.71 10.65
N ARG A 456 -8.74 -6.43 9.67
CA ARG A 456 -7.81 -7.55 9.94
C ARG A 456 -6.45 -7.09 10.46
N SER A 457 -5.97 -5.90 10.10
CA SER A 457 -4.65 -5.40 10.53
C SER A 457 -4.56 -5.21 12.05
N VAL A 458 -5.70 -4.88 12.67
CA VAL A 458 -5.84 -4.63 14.11
C VAL A 458 -6.30 -5.88 14.86
N ASN A 459 -7.28 -6.63 14.34
CA ASN A 459 -7.73 -7.89 14.95
C ASN A 459 -6.65 -8.99 15.00
N LEU A 460 -5.61 -8.89 14.15
CA LEU A 460 -4.47 -9.82 14.13
C LEU A 460 -3.21 -9.22 14.78
N ALA A 461 -3.26 -8.00 15.32
CA ALA A 461 -2.12 -7.38 15.99
C ALA A 461 -1.77 -8.08 17.31
N GLU A 462 -0.50 -8.00 17.73
CA GLU A 462 0.02 -8.61 18.96
C GLU A 462 0.77 -7.58 19.79
N GLY A 463 0.63 -7.64 21.11
CA GLY A 463 1.30 -6.76 22.05
C GLY A 463 2.80 -6.61 21.79
N LEU A 464 3.28 -5.36 21.84
CA LEU A 464 4.69 -5.04 21.65
C LEU A 464 5.07 -3.74 22.36
N ALA A 465 6.25 -3.74 22.98
CA ALA A 465 6.87 -2.57 23.60
C ALA A 465 5.95 -1.79 24.59
N GLY A 466 5.13 -2.52 25.36
CA GLY A 466 4.19 -1.96 26.33
C GLY A 466 2.83 -1.56 25.76
N VAL A 467 2.62 -1.63 24.44
CA VAL A 467 1.32 -1.39 23.80
C VAL A 467 0.59 -2.73 23.62
N PRO A 468 -0.59 -2.94 24.25
CA PRO A 468 -1.37 -4.15 24.07
C PRO A 468 -2.15 -4.14 22.74
N SER A 469 -2.48 -5.32 22.22
CA SER A 469 -3.49 -5.47 21.17
C SER A 469 -4.91 -5.22 21.70
N ALA A 470 -5.85 -4.91 20.82
CA ALA A 470 -7.26 -4.77 21.19
C ALA A 470 -7.82 -6.05 21.84
N LYS A 471 -7.33 -7.22 21.39
CA LYS A 471 -7.67 -8.51 21.99
C LYS A 471 -7.11 -8.66 23.39
N GLU A 472 -5.82 -8.39 23.59
CA GLU A 472 -5.18 -8.47 24.92
C GLU A 472 -5.88 -7.54 25.91
N TRP A 473 -6.15 -6.29 25.51
CA TRP A 473 -6.84 -5.33 26.36
C TRP A 473 -8.22 -5.81 26.82
N GLY A 474 -8.95 -6.55 25.97
CA GLY A 474 -10.27 -7.12 26.30
C GLY A 474 -10.26 -8.57 26.77
N SER A 475 -9.14 -9.11 27.27
CA SER A 475 -9.02 -10.52 27.71
C SER A 475 -8.67 -10.72 29.20
N ASP A 476 -8.47 -9.64 29.96
CA ASP A 476 -8.14 -9.65 31.41
C ASP A 476 -9.36 -9.27 32.27
#